data_AF-A0A0K1EBN6-F1
#
_entry.id   AF-A0A0K1EBN6-F1
#
_cell.length_a   1.000
_cell.length_b   1.000
_cell.length_c   1.000
_cell.angle_alpha   90.00
_cell.angle_beta   90.00
_cell.angle_gamma   90.00
#
_symmetry.space_group_name_H-M   'P 1'
#
loop_
_entity.id
_entity.type
_entity.pdbx_description
1 polymer ?
#
loop_
_entity_poly.entity_id
_entity_poly.type
_entity_poly.pdbx_seq_one_letter_code
_entity_poly.pdbx_strand_id
1 'polypeptide(L)' 'MMTQGQRQLLRLAHKFSEVRIARKCGVGQSTISMWISGRRKPNYESRKTLLELYDIPMAAWDLPLEDK' A
#
# COMPACT_ATOMS: atom_id res chain seq x y z
N MET A 1 11.82 8.56 4.12
CA MET A 1 11.62 7.43 5.05
C MET A 1 10.45 6.60 4.55
N MET A 2 10.65 5.30 4.34
CA MET A 2 9.59 4.39 3.90
C MET A 2 8.76 3.92 5.11
N THR A 3 7.45 3.73 4.93
CA THR A 3 6.57 3.24 5.99
C THR A 3 6.37 1.74 5.92
N GLN A 4 5.91 1.13 7.02
CA GLN A 4 5.64 -0.32 7.05
C GLN A 4 4.61 -0.72 5.98
N GLY A 5 3.56 0.10 5.79
CA GLY A 5 2.51 -0.12 4.80
C GLY A 5 3.04 -0.08 3.36
N GLN A 6 3.98 0.83 3.07
CA GLN A 6 4.64 0.88 1.77
C GLN A 6 5.43 -0.39 1.48
N ARG A 7 6.18 -0.92 2.44
CA ARG A 7 6.98 -2.15 2.25
C ARG A 7 6.10 -3.36 2.07
N GLN A 8 4.99 -3.46 2.80
CA GLN A 8 4.02 -4.52 2.61
C GLN A 8 3.39 -4.44 1.21
N LEU A 9 2.96 -3.25 0.78
CA LEU A 9 2.38 -3.06 -0.55
C LEU A 9 3.38 -3.37 -1.67
N LEU A 10 4.64 -2.97 -1.52
CA LEU A 10 5.72 -3.32 -2.46
C LEU A 10 5.91 -4.84 -2.56
N ARG A 11 5.96 -5.55 -1.42
CA ARG A 11 6.06 -7.02 -1.39
C ARG A 11 4.88 -7.69 -2.10
N LEU A 12 3.68 -7.16 -1.95
CA LEU A 12 2.50 -7.65 -2.66
C LEU A 12 2.60 -7.39 -4.17
N ALA A 13 3.07 -6.22 -4.57
CA ALA A 13 3.26 -5.87 -5.98
C ALA A 13 4.24 -6.82 -6.68
N HIS A 14 5.31 -7.24 -5.99
CA HIS A 14 6.23 -8.27 -6.49
C HIS A 14 5.57 -9.64 -6.67
N LYS A 15 4.57 -9.99 -5.87
CA LYS A 15 3.86 -11.28 -5.95
C LYS A 15 2.73 -11.31 -7.00
N PHE A 16 2.03 -10.19 -7.18
CA PHE A 16 0.75 -10.16 -7.90
C PHE A 16 0.64 -9.11 -9.02
N SER A 17 1.61 -8.21 -9.17
CA SER A 17 1.61 -6.97 -9.98
C SER A 17 0.76 -5.83 -9.40
N GLU A 18 1.19 -4.59 -9.63
CA GLU A 18 0.46 -3.38 -9.23
C GLU A 18 -0.92 -3.29 -9.90
N VAL A 19 -1.04 -3.68 -11.18
CA VAL A 19 -2.31 -3.64 -11.94
C VAL A 19 -3.36 -4.53 -11.28
N ARG A 20 -2.97 -5.75 -10.87
CA ARG A 20 -3.91 -6.67 -10.21
C ARG A 20 -4.37 -6.16 -8.86
N ILE A 21 -3.46 -5.56 -8.09
CA ILE A 21 -3.78 -4.97 -6.78
C ILE A 21 -4.72 -3.78 -6.98
N ALA A 22 -4.40 -2.89 -7.92
CA ALA A 22 -5.19 -1.71 -8.25
C ALA A 22 -6.64 -2.09 -8.61
N ARG A 23 -6.81 -3.08 -9.49
CA ARG A 23 -8.12 -3.61 -9.88
C ARG A 23 -8.91 -4.15 -8.68
N LYS A 24 -8.26 -4.90 -7.79
CA LYS A 24 -8.91 -5.41 -6.58
C LYS A 24 -9.29 -4.30 -5.59
N CYS A 25 -8.49 -3.25 -5.51
CA CYS A 25 -8.74 -2.09 -4.66
C CYS A 25 -9.67 -1.04 -5.28
N GLY A 26 -10.12 -1.22 -6.53
CA GLY A 26 -10.96 -0.23 -7.22
C GLY A 26 -10.25 1.09 -7.55
N VAL A 27 -8.92 1.08 -7.70
CA VAL A 27 -8.12 2.28 -8.02
C VAL A 27 -7.31 2.09 -9.29
N GLY A 28 -6.77 3.18 -9.84
CA GLY A 28 -5.82 3.12 -10.96
C GLY A 28 -4.44 2.57 -10.54
N GLN A 29 -3.70 1.95 -11.46
CA GLN A 29 -2.36 1.42 -11.18
C GLN A 29 -1.37 2.52 -10.77
N SER A 30 -1.45 3.72 -11.35
CA SER A 30 -0.65 4.87 -10.95
C SER A 30 -0.85 5.26 -9.48
N THR A 31 -2.06 5.06 -8.93
CA THR A 31 -2.35 5.27 -7.51
C THR A 31 -1.56 4.31 -6.63
N ILE A 32 -1.48 3.02 -6.98
CA ILE A 32 -0.67 2.02 -6.27
C ILE A 32 0.82 2.42 -6.30
N SER A 33 1.31 2.82 -7.48
CA SER A 33 2.72 3.24 -7.65
C SER A 33 3.05 4.49 -6.81
N MET A 34 2.15 5.47 -6.72
CA MET A 34 2.30 6.64 -5.86
C MET A 34 2.31 6.27 -4.37
N TRP A 35 1.53 5.26 -3.96
CA TRP A 35 1.54 4.74 -2.60
C TRP A 35 2.88 4.08 -2.26
N ILE A 36 3.35 3.17 -3.12
CA ILE A 36 4.62 2.44 -2.94
C ILE A 36 5.81 3.41 -2.88
N SER A 37 5.87 4.37 -3.80
CA SER A 37 6.94 5.38 -3.84
C SER A 37 6.85 6.44 -2.74
N GLY A 38 5.72 6.49 -2.02
CA GLY A 38 5.48 7.47 -0.97
C GLY A 38 5.19 8.89 -1.43
N ARG A 39 5.00 9.11 -2.73
CA ARG A 39 4.52 10.40 -3.26
C ARG A 39 3.13 10.75 -2.74
N ARG A 40 2.32 9.74 -2.40
CA ARG A 40 0.98 9.91 -1.82
C ARG A 40 0.70 8.78 -0.84
N LYS A 41 0.00 9.05 0.26
CA LYS A 41 -0.54 8.00 1.15
C LYS A 41 -1.97 7.61 0.73
N PRO A 42 -2.40 6.36 0.94
CA PRO A 42 -3.81 6.00 0.81
C PRO A 42 -4.66 6.75 1.83
N ASN A 43 -5.86 7.15 1.40
CA ASN A 43 -6.88 7.75 2.28
C ASN A 43 -7.55 6.67 3.14
N TYR A 44 -8.47 7.07 4.01
CA TYR A 44 -9.16 6.15 4.93
C TYR A 44 -9.81 4.95 4.22
N GLU A 45 -10.63 5.19 3.18
CA GLU A 45 -11.29 4.11 2.42
C GLU A 45 -10.28 3.16 1.78
N SER A 46 -9.23 3.71 1.16
CA SER A 46 -8.18 2.89 0.55
C SER A 46 -7.43 2.05 1.58
N ARG A 47 -7.16 2.61 2.77
CA ARG A 47 -6.53 1.86 3.88
C ARG A 47 -7.45 0.75 4.38
N LYS A 48 -8.76 1.00 4.47
CA LYS A 48 -9.77 -0.01 4.82
C LYS A 48 -9.77 -1.16 3.83
N THR A 49 -9.81 -0.87 2.53
CA THR A 49 -9.74 -1.89 1.48
C THR A 49 -8.44 -2.69 1.53
N LEU A 50 -7.31 -2.04 1.79
CA LEU A 50 -6.00 -2.71 1.90
C LEU A 50 -5.90 -3.59 3.15
N LEU A 51 -6.55 -3.21 4.24
CA LEU A 51 -6.70 -4.04 5.44
C LEU A 51 -7.54 -5.28 5.12
N GLU A 52 -8.73 -5.10 4.56
CA GLU A 52 -9.67 -6.20 4.29
C GLU A 52 -9.16 -7.21 3.26
N LEU A 53 -8.42 -6.75 2.24
CA LEU A 53 -7.96 -7.62 1.14
C LEU A 53 -6.57 -8.24 1.35
N TYR A 54 -5.71 -7.59 2.15
CA TYR A 54 -4.29 -7.95 2.23
C TYR A 54 -3.69 -7.83 3.63
N ASP A 55 -4.52 -7.61 4.66
CA ASP A 55 -4.09 -7.50 6.06
C ASP A 55 -3.05 -6.40 6.31
N ILE A 56 -3.05 -5.33 5.51
CA ILE A 56 -2.18 -4.17 5.76
C ILE A 56 -2.82 -3.28 6.83
N PRO A 57 -2.22 -3.12 8.02
CA PRO A 57 -2.84 -2.35 9.10
C PRO A 57 -3.02 -0.87 8.73
N MET A 58 -4.11 -0.26 9.22
CA MET A 58 -4.41 1.17 9.01
C MET A 58 -3.26 2.09 9.41
N ALA A 59 -2.62 1.80 10.55
CA ALA A 59 -1.53 2.60 11.10
C ALA A 59 -0.18 2.37 10.39
N ALA A 60 -0.03 1.27 9.64
CA ALA A 60 1.24 0.93 8.98
C ALA A 60 1.71 2.01 7.99
N TRP A 61 0.78 2.84 7.50
CA TRP A 61 1.04 3.96 6.60
C TRP A 61 1.66 5.19 7.27
N ASP A 62 1.68 5.22 8.60
CA ASP A 62 2.24 6.31 9.40
C ASP A 62 3.41 5.85 10.27
N LEU A 63 3.57 4.53 10.47
CA LEU A 63 4.71 3.95 11.14
C LEU A 63 5.93 3.90 10.20
N PRO A 64 7.07 4.51 10.56
CA PRO A 64 8.29 4.33 9.80
C PRO A 64 8.73 2.86 9.85
N LEU A 65 9.41 2.42 8.80
CA LEU A 65 10.25 1.23 8.92
C LEU A 65 11.38 1.59 9.88
N GLU A 66 11.39 0.96 11.05
CA GLU A 66 12.52 1.05 11.96
C GLU A 66 13.78 0.60 11.21
N ASP A 67 14.75 1.52 11.10
CA ASP A 67 16.11 1.19 10.73
C ASP A 67 16.70 0.42 11.91
N LYS A 68 16.73 -0.91 11.80
CA LYS A 68 17.56 -1.76 12.66
C LYS A 68 18.95 -1.89 12.06
#